data_AF-A0AAV6KB02-F1
#
_entry.id   AF-A0AAV6KB02-F1
#
_cell.length_a   1.000
_cell.length_b   1.000
_cell.length_c   1.000
_cell.angle_alpha   90.00
_cell.angle_beta   90.00
_cell.angle_gamma   90.00
#
_symmetry.space_group_name_H-M   'P 1'
#
loop_
_entity.id
_entity.type
_entity.pdbx_description
1 polymer ?
#
loop_
_entity_poly.entity_id
_entity_poly.type
_entity_poly.pdbx_seq_one_letter_code
_entity_poly.pdbx_strand_id
1 'polypeptide(L)'
;MAKEVQLSRSGEIKKTAEDLDEFMNNVRRGGRVSNEGILEFAKLFNDELTLDNISRIKDDDKMILAEGVDSLSEQVLRQACRDRGLLGLRSVEEMRQQLRDWLDLSLNRSVPSSLLILSRAFTVPGKVKPEEAVQATLSSLPDEVVDTVGVTALPSEDSVSERRRKLEFLEMQEELIKVEIDVVEMYRKGKIRVEDIVKLGSRAEDADTTKGGKV
;
A
#
# COMPACT_ATOMS: atom_id res chain seq x y z
N MET A 1 1.60 43.80 15.11
CA MET A 1 0.72 44.22 14.01
C MET A 1 1.51 44.18 12.71
N ALA A 2 0.89 43.70 11.62
CA ALA A 2 1.44 43.48 10.27
C ALA A 2 2.45 42.31 10.17
N LYS A 3 2.37 41.38 9.22
CA LYS A 3 1.67 41.39 7.92
C LYS A 3 1.46 39.95 7.42
N GLU A 4 0.31 39.81 6.79
CA GLU A 4 -0.23 38.76 5.93
C GLU A 4 0.68 38.40 4.73
N VAL A 5 0.21 37.42 3.96
CA VAL A 5 0.65 36.95 2.62
C VAL A 5 1.76 35.88 2.71
N GLN A 6 1.53 34.61 2.34
CA GLN A 6 0.98 34.20 1.05
C GLN A 6 0.02 33.00 1.13
N LEU A 7 -1.20 33.24 0.64
CA LEU A 7 -2.06 32.24 0.02
C LEU A 7 -1.33 31.70 -1.23
N SER A 8 -0.91 30.43 -1.23
CA SER A 8 -0.54 29.72 -2.44
C SER A 8 -1.71 28.87 -2.90
N ARG A 9 -2.28 29.28 -4.05
CA ARG A 9 -3.27 28.60 -4.88
C ARG A 9 -2.97 27.11 -5.08
N SER A 10 -3.82 26.25 -4.55
CA SER A 10 -4.31 25.03 -5.21
C SER A 10 -5.56 24.63 -4.44
N GLY A 11 -6.72 24.58 -5.10
CA GLY A 11 -7.99 24.19 -4.50
C GLY A 11 -8.08 22.67 -4.25
N GLU A 12 -7.01 22.07 -3.76
CA GLU A 12 -7.00 20.69 -3.28
C GLU A 12 -7.48 20.72 -1.84
N ILE A 13 -8.67 20.18 -1.61
CA ILE A 13 -9.15 19.87 -0.26
C ILE A 13 -8.08 18.97 0.35
N LYS A 14 -7.35 19.48 1.35
CA LYS A 14 -6.36 18.68 2.07
C LYS A 14 -7.13 17.55 2.77
N LYS A 15 -6.98 16.34 2.26
CA LYS A 15 -7.53 15.15 2.88
C LYS A 15 -6.87 14.91 4.23
N THR A 16 -7.66 14.49 5.20
CA THR A 16 -7.25 14.24 6.58
C THR A 16 -7.20 12.74 6.84
N ALA A 17 -6.51 12.33 7.91
CA ALA A 17 -6.52 10.93 8.36
C ALA A 17 -7.96 10.44 8.64
N GLU A 18 -8.84 11.32 9.11
CA GLU A 18 -10.25 11.03 9.36
C GLU A 18 -11.00 10.70 8.05
N ASP A 19 -10.69 11.39 6.95
CA ASP A 19 -11.27 11.09 5.63
C ASP A 19 -10.81 9.72 5.09
N LEU A 20 -9.55 9.33 5.37
CA LEU A 20 -9.02 8.03 5.00
C LEU A 20 -9.71 6.92 5.81
N ASP A 21 -9.87 7.10 7.11
CA ASP A 21 -10.55 6.13 7.98
C ASP A 21 -12.01 5.95 7.60
N GLU A 22 -12.72 7.05 7.33
CA GLU A 22 -14.12 6.97 6.88
C GLU A 22 -14.21 6.24 5.53
N PHE A 23 -13.30 6.55 4.61
CA PHE A 23 -13.23 5.89 3.31
C PHE A 23 -12.98 4.38 3.45
N MET A 24 -11.99 3.98 4.24
CA MET A 24 -11.64 2.57 4.46
C MET A 24 -12.77 1.81 5.15
N ASN A 25 -13.43 2.43 6.13
CA ASN A 25 -14.60 1.85 6.79
C ASN A 25 -15.78 1.66 5.82
N ASN A 26 -16.02 2.62 4.94
CA ASN A 26 -17.06 2.50 3.91
C ASN A 26 -16.73 1.38 2.91
N VAL A 27 -15.46 1.27 2.49
CA VAL A 27 -14.96 0.18 1.62
C VAL A 27 -15.16 -1.19 2.27
N ARG A 28 -14.75 -1.36 3.54
CA ARG A 28 -14.86 -2.63 4.28
C ARG A 28 -16.30 -3.07 4.53
N ARG A 29 -17.21 -2.11 4.70
CA ARG A 29 -18.65 -2.38 4.86
C ARG A 29 -19.34 -2.73 3.53
N GLY A 30 -18.62 -2.77 2.42
CA GLY A 30 -19.17 -3.04 1.08
C GLY A 30 -19.95 -1.86 0.52
N GLY A 31 -19.68 -0.64 0.99
CA GLY A 31 -20.26 0.59 0.45
C GLY A 31 -19.86 0.81 -1.01
N ARG A 32 -20.69 1.57 -1.73
CA ARG A 32 -20.36 1.99 -3.10
C ARG A 32 -19.32 3.10 -3.03
N VAL A 33 -18.24 2.93 -3.78
CA VAL A 33 -17.09 3.85 -3.78
C VAL A 33 -16.81 4.26 -5.22
N SER A 34 -16.43 5.52 -5.45
CA SER A 34 -16.09 6.00 -6.78
C SER A 34 -14.68 5.57 -7.18
N ASN A 35 -14.47 5.27 -8.46
CA ASN A 35 -13.13 4.96 -8.99
C ASN A 35 -12.14 6.10 -8.71
N GLU A 36 -12.60 7.36 -8.78
CA GLU A 36 -11.78 8.53 -8.46
C GLU A 36 -11.35 8.53 -6.99
N GLY A 37 -12.25 8.24 -6.06
CA GLY A 37 -11.92 8.12 -4.64
C GLY A 37 -10.90 7.01 -4.38
N ILE A 38 -11.10 5.83 -4.98
CA ILE A 38 -10.16 4.70 -4.87
C ILE A 38 -8.76 5.11 -5.34
N LEU A 39 -8.65 5.75 -6.51
CA LEU A 39 -7.36 6.19 -7.05
C LEU A 39 -6.72 7.28 -6.20
N GLU A 40 -7.51 8.17 -5.61
CA GLU A 40 -7.02 9.27 -4.80
C GLU A 40 -6.42 8.80 -3.47
N PHE A 41 -7.08 7.85 -2.80
CA PHE A 41 -6.56 7.26 -1.56
C PHE A 41 -5.46 6.22 -1.82
N ALA A 42 -5.49 5.52 -2.96
CA ALA A 42 -4.43 4.57 -3.34
C ALA A 42 -3.04 5.23 -3.44
N LYS A 43 -2.98 6.51 -3.84
CA LYS A 43 -1.73 7.29 -3.94
C LYS A 43 -1.07 7.59 -2.59
N LEU A 44 -1.81 7.47 -1.49
CA LEU A 44 -1.30 7.76 -0.15
C LEU A 44 -0.42 6.63 0.39
N PHE A 45 -0.61 5.42 -0.13
CA PHE A 45 0.22 4.28 0.21
C PHE A 45 1.58 4.46 -0.49
N ASN A 46 2.68 4.46 0.25
CA ASN A 46 4.01 4.56 -0.34
C ASN A 46 4.57 3.16 -0.66
N ASP A 47 5.29 3.07 -1.78
CA ASP A 47 6.10 1.89 -2.13
C ASP A 47 7.33 1.71 -1.19
N GLU A 48 7.55 2.64 -0.24
CA GLU A 48 8.75 2.72 0.59
C GLU A 48 8.88 1.59 1.63
N LEU A 49 7.85 0.74 1.76
CA LEU A 49 7.83 -0.37 2.70
C LEU A 49 8.37 -1.71 2.16
N THR A 50 8.68 -1.89 0.87
CA THR A 50 9.16 -3.22 0.41
C THR A 50 10.09 -3.23 -0.82
N LEU A 51 11.29 -3.78 -0.59
CA LEU A 51 12.14 -4.60 -1.49
C LEU A 51 12.65 -4.01 -2.83
N ASP A 52 13.95 -4.24 -3.10
CA ASP A 52 14.70 -3.89 -4.34
C ASP A 52 14.02 -4.26 -5.67
N ASN A 53 13.01 -5.12 -5.66
CA ASN A 53 12.27 -5.53 -6.84
C ASN A 53 11.20 -4.52 -7.28
N ILE A 54 10.62 -3.73 -6.36
CA ILE A 54 9.56 -2.77 -6.71
C ILE A 54 10.13 -1.56 -7.47
N SER A 55 11.32 -1.09 -7.05
CA SER A 55 12.04 -0.02 -7.75
C SER A 55 12.42 -0.44 -9.17
N ARG A 56 12.86 -1.69 -9.35
CA ARG A 56 13.17 -2.26 -10.68
C ARG A 56 11.95 -2.30 -11.59
N ILE A 57 10.79 -2.73 -11.08
CA ILE A 57 9.55 -2.75 -11.88
C ILE A 57 9.19 -1.33 -12.34
N LYS A 58 9.35 -0.33 -11.47
CA LYS A 58 9.02 1.06 -11.78
C LYS A 58 9.95 1.66 -12.84
N ASP A 59 11.23 1.32 -12.82
CA ASP A 59 12.17 1.77 -13.84
C ASP A 59 11.98 1.01 -15.16
N ASP A 60 11.66 -0.28 -15.10
CA ASP A 60 11.25 -1.09 -16.24
C ASP A 60 9.95 -0.54 -16.89
N ASP A 61 8.97 -0.12 -16.08
CA ASP A 61 7.73 0.52 -16.55
C ASP A 61 8.02 1.78 -17.39
N LYS A 62 8.96 2.63 -16.94
CA LYS A 62 9.37 3.83 -17.71
C LYS A 62 10.06 3.47 -19.02
N MET A 63 10.90 2.43 -18.99
CA MET A 63 11.61 1.96 -20.18
C MET A 63 10.62 1.41 -21.21
N ILE A 64 9.69 0.56 -20.78
CA ILE A 64 8.65 -0.01 -21.64
C ILE A 64 7.74 1.07 -22.22
N LEU A 65 7.38 2.08 -21.43
CA LEU A 65 6.58 3.20 -21.94
C LEU A 65 7.33 3.99 -23.03
N ALA A 66 8.64 4.19 -22.88
CA ALA A 66 9.47 4.91 -23.84
C ALA A 66 9.68 4.13 -25.16
N GLU A 67 9.83 2.81 -25.10
CA GLU A 67 9.98 1.95 -26.28
C GLU A 67 8.62 1.60 -26.93
N GLY A 68 7.53 1.70 -26.16
CA GLY A 68 6.17 1.38 -26.56
C GLY A 68 5.87 -0.12 -26.41
N VAL A 69 4.73 -0.44 -25.80
CA VAL A 69 4.34 -1.85 -25.53
C VAL A 69 4.32 -2.68 -26.81
N ASP A 70 3.93 -2.11 -27.95
CA ASP A 70 3.80 -2.81 -29.25
C ASP A 70 5.13 -3.27 -29.84
N SER A 71 6.25 -2.64 -29.48
CA SER A 71 7.59 -3.00 -29.98
C SER A 71 8.20 -4.20 -29.24
N LEU A 72 7.64 -4.58 -28.08
CA LEU A 72 8.14 -5.68 -27.28
C LEU A 72 7.95 -7.05 -27.94
N SER A 73 8.95 -7.92 -27.79
CA SER A 73 8.88 -9.33 -28.18
C SER A 73 7.96 -10.10 -27.24
N GLU A 74 7.36 -11.21 -27.71
CA GLU A 74 6.46 -12.02 -26.88
C GLU A 74 7.15 -12.53 -25.60
N GLN A 75 8.45 -12.82 -25.67
CA GLN A 75 9.21 -13.28 -24.51
C GLN A 75 9.35 -12.20 -23.44
N VAL A 76 9.71 -10.97 -23.86
CA VAL A 76 9.84 -9.82 -22.95
C VAL A 76 8.46 -9.44 -22.39
N LEU A 77 7.42 -9.45 -23.23
CA LEU A 77 6.06 -9.18 -22.81
C LEU A 77 5.57 -10.18 -21.75
N ARG A 78 5.80 -11.49 -21.96
CA ARG A 78 5.47 -12.53 -20.98
C ARG A 78 6.24 -12.36 -19.67
N GLN A 79 7.51 -11.94 -19.73
CA GLN A 79 8.31 -11.72 -18.54
C GLN A 79 7.82 -10.49 -17.77
N ALA A 80 7.61 -9.37 -18.47
CA ALA A 80 7.07 -8.15 -17.89
C ALA A 80 5.73 -8.39 -17.20
N CYS A 81 4.84 -9.20 -17.80
CA CYS A 81 3.59 -9.63 -17.18
C CYS A 81 3.81 -10.46 -15.90
N ARG A 82 4.76 -11.41 -15.92
CA ARG A 82 5.08 -12.22 -14.73
C ARG A 82 5.61 -11.40 -13.57
N ASP A 83 6.55 -10.49 -13.85
CA ASP A 83 7.18 -9.64 -12.83
C ASP A 83 6.15 -8.71 -12.15
N ARG A 84 5.06 -8.38 -12.87
CA ARG A 84 3.93 -7.56 -12.39
C ARG A 84 2.76 -8.38 -11.86
N GLY A 85 2.88 -9.71 -11.77
CA GLY A 85 1.82 -10.59 -11.27
C GLY A 85 0.59 -10.73 -12.18
N LEU A 86 0.71 -10.38 -13.47
CA LEU A 86 -0.35 -10.52 -14.48
C LEU A 86 -0.44 -12.00 -14.94
N LEU A 87 -1.08 -12.83 -14.12
CA LEU A 87 -1.22 -14.27 -14.34
C LEU A 87 -2.46 -14.64 -15.18
N GLY A 88 -2.38 -15.75 -15.91
CA GLY A 88 -3.53 -16.34 -16.61
C GLY A 88 -3.81 -15.81 -18.02
N LEU A 89 -2.90 -15.02 -18.60
CA LEU A 89 -3.02 -14.45 -19.94
C LEU A 89 -2.75 -15.50 -21.02
N ARG A 90 -3.64 -15.62 -22.01
CA ARG A 90 -3.58 -16.67 -23.05
C ARG A 90 -3.10 -16.13 -24.39
N SER A 91 -3.47 -14.89 -24.74
CA SER A 91 -3.09 -14.26 -26.00
C SER A 91 -2.08 -13.12 -25.81
N VAL A 92 -1.30 -12.86 -26.86
CA VAL A 92 -0.34 -11.74 -26.91
C VAL A 92 -1.07 -10.40 -26.81
N GLU A 93 -2.23 -10.25 -27.43
CA GLU A 93 -3.01 -9.01 -27.38
C GLU A 93 -3.53 -8.72 -25.97
N GLU A 94 -4.03 -9.73 -25.25
CA GLU A 94 -4.42 -9.58 -23.85
C GLU A 94 -3.23 -9.17 -22.97
N MET A 95 -2.05 -9.75 -23.22
CA MET A 95 -0.82 -9.35 -22.51
C MET A 95 -0.45 -7.89 -22.79
N ARG A 96 -0.56 -7.43 -24.04
CA ARG A 96 -0.31 -6.03 -24.40
C ARG A 96 -1.33 -5.09 -23.76
N GLN A 97 -2.61 -5.46 -23.73
CA GLN A 97 -3.65 -4.63 -23.14
C GLN A 97 -3.48 -4.53 -21.62
N GLN A 98 -3.26 -5.66 -20.93
CA GLN A 98 -3.06 -5.65 -19.49
C GLN A 98 -1.80 -4.89 -19.06
N LEU A 99 -0.72 -4.97 -19.85
CA LEU A 99 0.48 -4.18 -19.60
C LEU A 99 0.24 -2.68 -19.85
N ARG A 100 -0.54 -2.30 -20.87
CA ARG A 100 -0.96 -0.90 -21.07
C ARG A 100 -1.79 -0.37 -19.90
N ASP A 101 -2.77 -1.16 -19.44
CA ASP A 101 -3.61 -0.79 -18.30
C ASP A 101 -2.76 -0.67 -17.02
N TRP A 102 -1.77 -1.55 -16.83
CA TRP A 102 -0.80 -1.46 -15.74
C TRP A 102 -0.01 -0.15 -15.78
N LEU A 103 0.57 0.18 -16.94
CA LEU A 103 1.39 1.37 -17.10
C LEU A 103 0.57 2.65 -16.90
N ASP A 104 -0.69 2.69 -17.34
CA ASP A 104 -1.57 3.83 -17.06
C ASP A 104 -1.81 3.99 -15.56
N LEU A 105 -2.10 2.91 -14.85
CA LEU A 105 -2.32 2.95 -13.40
C LEU A 105 -1.05 3.34 -12.63
N SER A 106 0.10 2.76 -12.99
CA SER A 106 1.37 3.00 -12.31
C SER A 106 1.95 4.39 -12.61
N LEU A 107 2.02 4.79 -13.89
CA LEU A 107 2.73 6.00 -14.32
C LEU A 107 1.82 7.23 -14.44
N ASN A 108 0.59 7.08 -14.95
CA ASN A 108 -0.31 8.22 -15.16
C ASN A 108 -1.19 8.48 -13.93
N ARG A 109 -1.66 7.42 -13.26
CA ARG A 109 -2.49 7.52 -12.06
C ARG A 109 -1.69 7.47 -10.77
N SER A 110 -0.37 7.27 -10.84
CA SER A 110 0.54 7.21 -9.69
C SER A 110 0.13 6.19 -8.62
N VAL A 111 -0.52 5.10 -9.03
CA VAL A 111 -0.88 4.03 -8.10
C VAL A 111 0.37 3.22 -7.75
N PRO A 112 0.67 3.00 -6.46
CA PRO A 112 1.85 2.26 -6.02
C PRO A 112 1.93 0.86 -6.63
N SER A 113 3.10 0.47 -7.11
CA SER A 113 3.28 -0.85 -7.75
C SER A 113 3.05 -1.99 -6.74
N SER A 114 3.39 -1.78 -5.47
CA SER A 114 3.06 -2.71 -4.38
C SER A 114 1.56 -3.02 -4.30
N LEU A 115 0.72 -1.97 -4.28
CA LEU A 115 -0.73 -2.09 -4.23
C LEU A 115 -1.29 -2.74 -5.51
N LEU A 116 -0.74 -2.40 -6.68
CA LEU A 116 -1.13 -3.01 -7.94
C LEU A 116 -0.79 -4.50 -8.01
N ILE A 117 0.34 -4.95 -7.46
CA ILE A 117 0.69 -6.37 -7.39
C ILE A 117 -0.30 -7.10 -6.48
N LEU A 118 -0.58 -6.53 -5.29
CA LEU A 118 -1.54 -7.12 -4.34
C LEU A 118 -2.94 -7.21 -4.94
N SER A 119 -3.37 -6.22 -5.74
CA SER A 119 -4.67 -6.28 -6.43
C SER A 119 -4.79 -7.42 -7.44
N ARG A 120 -3.68 -7.91 -7.98
CA ARG A 120 -3.71 -9.10 -8.85
C ARG A 120 -4.02 -10.38 -8.12
N ALA A 121 -3.79 -10.47 -6.80
CA ALA A 121 -4.22 -11.62 -6.00
C ALA A 121 -5.75 -11.76 -5.97
N PHE A 122 -6.48 -10.64 -6.07
CA PHE A 122 -7.95 -10.61 -6.10
C PHE A 122 -8.53 -10.61 -7.52
N THR A 123 -7.68 -10.50 -8.55
CA THR A 123 -8.12 -10.48 -9.94
C THR A 123 -8.31 -11.91 -10.46
N VAL A 124 -9.57 -12.34 -10.61
CA VAL A 124 -9.89 -13.57 -11.34
C VAL A 124 -9.92 -13.27 -12.84
N PRO A 125 -9.20 -14.03 -13.69
CA PRO A 125 -9.17 -13.80 -15.14
C PRO A 125 -10.59 -13.67 -15.73
N GLY A 126 -10.89 -12.50 -16.30
CA GLY A 126 -12.11 -12.25 -17.07
C GLY A 126 -13.37 -11.81 -16.31
N LYS A 127 -13.29 -11.47 -15.01
CA LYS A 127 -14.50 -11.09 -14.24
C LYS A 127 -14.46 -9.75 -13.51
N VAL A 128 -13.28 -9.20 -13.21
CA VAL A 128 -13.15 -8.06 -12.29
C VAL A 128 -12.35 -6.95 -12.96
N LYS A 129 -12.83 -5.71 -12.87
CA LYS A 129 -12.09 -4.54 -13.37
C LYS A 129 -10.89 -4.25 -12.46
N PRO A 130 -9.77 -3.69 -12.97
CA PRO A 130 -8.60 -3.37 -12.17
C PRO A 130 -8.91 -2.50 -10.95
N GLU A 131 -9.85 -1.55 -11.06
CA GLU A 131 -10.24 -0.65 -9.97
C GLU A 131 -11.00 -1.37 -8.85
N GLU A 132 -11.83 -2.35 -9.21
CA GLU A 132 -12.56 -3.19 -8.24
C GLU A 132 -11.60 -4.12 -7.50
N ALA A 133 -10.55 -4.60 -8.18
CA ALA A 133 -9.48 -5.34 -7.54
C ALA A 133 -8.66 -4.48 -6.57
N VAL A 134 -8.39 -3.22 -6.90
CA VAL A 134 -7.76 -2.26 -5.97
C VAL A 134 -8.66 -2.00 -4.76
N GLN A 135 -9.97 -1.83 -4.96
CA GLN A 135 -10.93 -1.70 -3.86
C GLN A 135 -10.91 -2.93 -2.93
N ALA A 136 -10.92 -4.14 -3.49
CA ALA A 136 -10.83 -5.36 -2.71
C ALA A 136 -9.52 -5.44 -1.91
N THR A 137 -8.41 -5.00 -2.51
CA THR A 137 -7.10 -4.93 -1.83
C THR A 137 -7.13 -3.97 -0.66
N LEU A 138 -7.62 -2.74 -0.88
CA LEU A 138 -7.78 -1.74 0.17
C LEU A 138 -8.66 -2.28 1.30
N SER A 139 -9.76 -2.97 0.98
CA SER A 139 -10.63 -3.59 2.00
C SER A 139 -9.95 -4.66 2.85
N SER A 140 -8.89 -5.29 2.32
CA SER A 140 -8.15 -6.36 2.98
C SER A 140 -6.92 -5.87 3.77
N LEU A 141 -6.56 -4.58 3.67
CA LEU A 141 -5.42 -4.03 4.40
C LEU A 141 -5.73 -3.97 5.91
N PRO A 142 -4.79 -4.35 6.80
CA PRO A 142 -4.94 -4.21 8.25
C PRO A 142 -5.00 -2.73 8.70
N ASP A 143 -5.60 -2.47 9.87
CA ASP A 143 -5.75 -1.11 10.43
C ASP A 143 -4.39 -0.46 10.71
N GLU A 144 -3.38 -1.24 11.09
CA GLU A 144 -2.02 -0.75 11.38
C GLU A 144 -1.36 -0.07 10.16
N VAL A 145 -1.64 -0.59 8.96
CA VAL A 145 -1.11 -0.02 7.70
C VAL A 145 -1.85 1.26 7.35
N VAL A 146 -3.17 1.32 7.62
CA VAL A 146 -4.00 2.50 7.38
C VAL A 146 -3.58 3.63 8.32
N ASP A 147 -3.40 3.32 9.62
CA ASP A 147 -2.93 4.26 10.64
C ASP A 147 -1.57 4.85 10.29
N THR A 148 -0.63 4.01 9.84
CA THR A 148 0.70 4.45 9.41
C THR A 148 0.62 5.43 8.23
N VAL A 149 -0.24 5.15 7.24
CA VAL A 149 -0.45 6.04 6.09
C VAL A 149 -1.13 7.35 6.53
N GLY A 150 -2.12 7.27 7.43
CA GLY A 150 -2.78 8.44 8.00
C GLY A 150 -1.81 9.38 8.74
N VAL A 151 -0.82 8.83 9.44
CA VAL A 151 0.19 9.61 10.18
C VAL A 151 1.30 10.17 9.27
N THR A 152 1.66 9.46 8.20
CA THR A 152 2.84 9.79 7.38
C THR A 152 2.54 10.57 6.11
N ALA A 153 1.40 10.31 5.46
CA ALA A 153 1.05 10.86 4.15
C ALA A 153 0.03 12.02 4.22
N LEU A 154 -0.74 12.13 5.30
CA LEU A 154 -1.81 13.12 5.42
C LEU A 154 -1.51 14.18 6.49
N PRO A 155 -1.75 15.46 6.18
CA PRO A 155 -1.62 16.53 7.17
C PRO A 155 -2.79 16.51 8.16
N SER A 156 -2.51 16.89 9.41
CA SER A 156 -3.52 17.20 10.42
C SER A 156 -3.61 18.71 10.58
N GLU A 157 -4.81 19.26 10.80
CA GLU A 157 -5.02 20.72 10.87
C GLU A 157 -4.15 21.42 11.93
N ASP A 158 -3.75 20.71 12.99
CA ASP A 158 -2.83 21.20 14.01
C ASP A 158 -1.40 20.69 13.80
N SER A 159 -0.48 21.58 13.37
CA SER A 159 0.96 21.28 13.21
C SER A 159 1.65 20.75 14.48
N VAL A 160 1.13 21.09 15.66
CA VAL A 160 1.61 20.54 16.95
C VAL A 160 1.14 19.10 17.13
N SER A 161 -0.10 18.81 16.75
CA SER A 161 -0.69 17.48 16.81
C SER A 161 -0.07 16.54 15.79
N GLU A 162 0.27 17.02 14.58
CA GLU A 162 1.08 16.27 13.60
C GLU A 162 2.43 15.85 14.20
N ARG A 163 3.18 16.81 14.76
CA ARG A 163 4.50 16.55 15.35
C ARG A 163 4.41 15.59 16.53
N ARG A 164 3.34 15.70 17.33
CA ARG A 164 3.10 14.82 18.48
C ARG A 164 2.75 13.40 18.04
N ARG A 165 1.84 13.22 17.08
CA ARG A 165 1.50 11.90 16.50
C ARG A 165 2.70 11.25 15.81
N LYS A 166 3.49 12.04 15.08
CA LYS A 166 4.73 11.54 14.45
C LYS A 166 5.78 11.15 15.48
N LEU A 167 5.90 11.90 16.58
CA LEU A 167 6.80 11.56 17.68
C LEU A 167 6.35 10.26 18.37
N GLU A 168 5.06 10.13 18.66
CA GLU A 168 4.47 8.93 19.28
C GLU A 168 4.64 7.69 18.39
N PHE A 169 4.43 7.83 17.08
CA PHE A 169 4.70 6.76 16.11
C PHE A 169 6.17 6.32 16.11
N LEU A 170 7.11 7.28 16.14
CA LEU A 170 8.54 6.97 16.18
C LEU A 170 8.97 6.34 17.51
N GLU A 171 8.44 6.81 18.65
CA GLU A 171 8.68 6.21 19.96
C GLU A 171 8.15 4.77 20.02
N MET A 172 6.96 4.52 19.46
CA MET A 172 6.40 3.17 19.34
C MET A 172 7.28 2.25 18.46
N GLN A 173 7.76 2.74 17.32
CA GLN A 173 8.70 1.98 16.48
C GLN A 173 10.02 1.71 17.21
N GLU A 174 10.55 2.66 17.97
CA GLU A 174 11.79 2.47 18.74
C GLU A 174 11.62 1.39 19.82
N GLU A 175 10.48 1.37 20.52
CA GLU A 175 10.14 0.31 21.48
C GLU A 175 10.03 -1.06 20.81
N LEU A 176 9.33 -1.17 19.68
CA LEU A 176 9.25 -2.40 18.89
C LEU A 176 10.64 -2.91 18.47
N ILE A 177 11.48 -2.01 17.95
CA ILE A 177 12.86 -2.32 17.55
C ILE A 177 13.68 -2.78 18.76
N LYS A 178 13.57 -2.11 19.92
CA LYS A 178 14.26 -2.52 21.15
C LYS A 178 13.85 -3.91 21.58
N VAL A 179 12.55 -4.20 21.60
CA VAL A 179 12.03 -5.53 21.96
C VAL A 179 12.60 -6.58 21.01
N GLU A 180 12.62 -6.33 19.71
CA GLU A 180 13.13 -7.29 18.74
C GLU A 180 14.66 -7.50 18.87
N ILE A 181 15.43 -6.43 19.10
CA ILE A 181 16.87 -6.52 19.41
C ILE A 181 17.10 -7.33 20.69
N ASP A 182 16.31 -7.09 21.74
CA ASP A 182 16.42 -7.82 23.01
C ASP A 182 16.08 -9.30 22.84
N VAL A 183 15.05 -9.63 22.05
CA VAL A 183 14.70 -11.01 21.70
C VAL A 183 15.84 -11.70 20.95
N VAL A 184 16.46 -11.02 19.97
CA VAL A 184 17.62 -11.53 19.24
C VAL A 184 18.82 -11.73 20.16
N GLU A 185 19.05 -10.82 21.11
CA GLU A 185 20.15 -10.94 22.07
C GLU A 185 19.93 -12.10 23.06
N MET A 186 18.70 -12.28 23.54
CA MET A 186 18.31 -13.41 24.39
C MET A 186 18.47 -14.75 23.66
N TYR A 187 18.14 -14.79 22.36
CA TYR A 187 18.36 -15.95 21.51
C TYR A 187 19.86 -16.26 21.35
N ARG A 188 20.67 -15.24 21.03
CA ARG A 188 22.13 -15.38 20.88
C ARG A 188 22.82 -15.82 22.17
N LYS A 189 22.31 -15.38 23.32
CA LYS A 189 22.78 -15.81 24.65
C LYS A 189 22.27 -17.19 25.08
N GLY A 190 21.48 -17.87 24.24
CA GLY A 190 20.90 -19.19 24.52
C GLY A 190 19.86 -19.19 25.65
N LYS A 191 19.32 -18.02 25.98
CA LYS A 191 18.38 -17.79 27.09
C LYS A 191 16.92 -18.06 26.71
N ILE A 192 16.65 -18.17 25.42
CA ILE A 192 15.33 -18.45 24.85
C ILE A 192 15.51 -19.44 23.69
N ARG A 193 14.62 -20.42 23.56
CA ARG A 193 14.64 -21.40 22.46
C ARG A 193 13.80 -20.91 21.29
N VAL A 194 14.13 -21.36 20.06
CA VAL A 194 13.35 -21.02 18.85
C VAL A 194 11.87 -21.38 19.04
N GLU A 195 11.58 -22.52 19.68
CA GLU A 195 10.20 -22.96 19.92
C GLU A 195 9.40 -22.01 20.84
N ASP A 196 10.07 -21.26 21.70
CA ASP A 196 9.43 -20.29 22.60
C ASP A 196 9.18 -18.94 21.90
N ILE A 197 10.04 -18.54 20.95
CA ILE A 197 9.83 -17.35 20.10
C ILE A 197 8.60 -17.55 19.20
N VAL A 198 8.48 -18.72 18.59
CA VAL A 198 7.34 -19.06 17.71
C VAL A 198 6.01 -19.04 18.49
N LYS A 199 6.01 -19.49 19.76
CA LYS A 199 4.83 -19.43 20.63
C LYS A 199 4.45 -18.02 21.07
N LEU A 200 5.41 -17.11 21.20
CA LEU A 200 5.16 -15.70 21.50
C LEU A 200 4.50 -14.99 20.31
N GLY A 201 4.93 -15.30 19.08
CA GLY A 201 4.30 -14.80 17.85
C GLY A 201 2.86 -15.29 17.68
N SER A 202 2.61 -16.59 17.86
CA SER A 202 1.26 -17.15 17.70
C SER A 202 0.25 -16.64 18.74
N ARG A 203 0.70 -16.33 19.97
CA ARG A 203 -0.19 -15.85 21.03
C ARG A 203 -0.55 -14.36 20.91
N ALA A 204 0.21 -13.59 20.13
CA ALA A 204 -0.13 -12.22 19.78
C ALA A 204 -1.24 -12.18 18.71
N GLU A 205 -1.21 -13.11 17.73
CA GLU A 205 -2.27 -13.25 16.72
C GLU A 205 -3.63 -13.67 17.33
N ASP A 206 -3.62 -14.55 18.33
CA ASP A 206 -4.85 -14.99 19.01
C ASP A 206 -5.49 -13.91 19.91
N ALA A 207 -4.69 -12.98 20.44
CA ALA A 207 -5.18 -11.94 21.34
C ALA A 207 -5.90 -10.79 20.59
N ASP A 208 -5.58 -10.59 19.32
CA ASP A 208 -6.14 -9.52 18.50
C ASP A 208 -7.52 -9.87 17.92
N THR A 209 -7.76 -11.15 17.62
CA THR A 209 -9.07 -11.63 17.12
C THR A 209 -10.22 -11.53 18.14
N THR A 210 -9.94 -11.25 19.42
CA THR A 210 -10.97 -11.23 20.48
C THR A 210 -11.47 -9.82 20.82
N LYS A 211 -10.85 -8.73 20.32
CA LYS A 211 -11.24 -7.35 20.69
C LYS A 211 -12.18 -6.62 19.71
N GLY A 212 -12.46 -7.18 18.54
CA GLY A 212 -13.37 -6.58 17.54
C GLY A 212 -14.88 -6.86 17.73
N GLY A 213 -15.32 -7.41 18.87
CA GLY A 213 -16.67 -7.98 19.02
C GLY A 213 -17.44 -7.58 20.29
N LYS A 214 -17.72 -6.28 20.46
CA LYS A 214 -18.78 -5.64 21.28
C LYS A 214 -18.34 -4.18 21.48
N VAL A 215 -19.06 -3.16 21.00
CA VAL A 215 -20.44 -2.77 21.32
C VAL A 215 -21.01 -1.95 20.16
#